data_AF-A0A9C8XGS8-F1
#
_entry.id   AF-A0A9C8XGS8-F1
#
_cell.length_a   1.000
_cell.length_b   1.000
_cell.length_c   1.000
_cell.angle_alpha   90.00
_cell.angle_beta   90.00
_cell.angle_gamma   90.00
#
_symmetry.space_group_name_H-M   'P 1'
#
loop_
_entity.id
_entity.type
_entity.pdbx_description
1 polymer ?
#
loop_
_entity_poly.entity_id
_entity_poly.type
_entity_poly.pdbx_seq_one_letter_code
_entity_poly.pdbx_strand_id
1 'polypeptide(L)'
;MKKRYYILTFVIAYLVLLLATLPANLFSSMVNDNTPVRLQGVSGTLWNGQALLISAPGNITLEKTRWSFAPLALLSGRLAFDVETRLLDNTIRARAGSSLLGTVFVSELSARLPASTVAELAAIPLAQLDGIVDIEIHDASWQAGEPPLASGRIDWKNASVSVTETASLGNVSIVLSESEKDMLQAAISNQGGDIKISGSAELLPDNRYQLDIRL
;
A
#
# COMPACT_ATOMS: atom_id res chain seq x y z
N MET A 1 -3.28 -34.84 38.39
CA MET A 1 -2.70 -33.63 37.76
C MET A 1 -2.50 -33.78 36.24
N LYS A 2 -2.03 -34.91 35.71
CA LYS A 2 -1.76 -35.13 34.27
C LYS A 2 -2.98 -34.94 33.32
N LYS A 3 -4.19 -35.37 33.72
CA LYS A 3 -5.42 -35.26 32.88
C LYS A 3 -5.82 -33.81 32.53
N ARG A 4 -5.57 -32.85 33.43
CA ARG A 4 -5.92 -31.43 33.20
C ARG A 4 -5.02 -30.78 32.15
N TYR A 5 -3.74 -31.16 32.08
CA TYR A 5 -2.82 -30.70 31.05
C TYR A 5 -3.21 -31.22 29.66
N TYR A 6 -3.61 -32.49 29.53
CA TYR A 6 -4.09 -33.02 28.25
C TYR A 6 -5.34 -32.31 27.74
N ILE A 7 -6.29 -32.00 28.64
CA ILE A 7 -7.49 -31.22 28.26
C ILE A 7 -7.10 -29.82 27.83
N LEU A 8 -6.21 -29.13 28.57
CA LEU A 8 -5.77 -27.79 28.21
C LEU A 8 -5.03 -27.76 26.87
N THR A 9 -4.10 -28.70 26.64
CA THR A 9 -3.40 -28.83 25.36
C THR A 9 -4.36 -29.14 24.22
N PHE A 10 -5.35 -30.01 24.43
CA PHE A 10 -6.37 -30.30 23.43
C PHE A 10 -7.21 -29.07 23.09
N VAL A 11 -7.65 -28.31 24.10
CA VAL A 11 -8.42 -27.08 23.91
C VAL A 11 -7.60 -26.03 23.16
N ILE A 12 -6.34 -25.81 23.54
CA ILE A 12 -5.45 -24.88 22.85
C ILE A 12 -5.21 -25.32 21.41
N ALA A 13 -4.88 -26.60 21.18
CA ALA A 13 -4.67 -27.14 19.84
C ALA A 13 -5.93 -27.02 18.97
N TYR A 14 -7.11 -27.29 19.55
CA TYR A 14 -8.39 -27.12 18.87
C TYR A 14 -8.64 -25.66 18.50
N LEU A 15 -8.41 -24.71 19.40
CA LEU A 15 -8.56 -23.28 19.12
C LEU A 15 -7.58 -22.79 18.05
N VAL A 16 -6.32 -23.24 18.12
CA VAL A 16 -5.31 -22.92 17.11
C VAL A 16 -5.72 -23.48 15.75
N LEU A 17 -6.20 -24.72 15.69
CA LEU A 17 -6.64 -25.34 14.45
C LEU A 17 -7.87 -24.62 13.88
N LEU A 18 -8.84 -24.29 14.73
CA LEU A 18 -10.04 -23.55 14.36
C LEU A 18 -9.69 -22.18 13.79
N LEU A 19 -8.76 -21.46 14.42
CA LEU A 19 -8.25 -20.19 13.91
C LEU A 19 -7.50 -20.39 12.59
N ALA A 20 -6.65 -21.40 12.47
CA ALA A 20 -5.87 -21.69 11.26
C ALA A 20 -6.75 -22.09 10.06
N THR A 21 -7.89 -22.72 10.28
CA THR A 21 -8.80 -23.18 9.22
C THR A 21 -9.98 -22.23 8.96
N LEU A 22 -9.97 -21.01 9.52
CA LEU A 22 -11.02 -20.02 9.28
C LEU A 22 -11.20 -19.77 7.78
N PRO A 23 -12.38 -20.06 7.19
CA PRO A 23 -12.61 -19.87 5.76
C PRO A 23 -12.68 -18.38 5.42
N ALA A 24 -12.07 -17.99 4.29
CA ALA A 24 -12.05 -16.61 3.82
C ALA A 24 -13.47 -16.05 3.54
N ASN A 25 -14.44 -16.93 3.27
CA ASN A 25 -15.81 -16.53 2.95
C ASN A 25 -16.50 -15.77 4.09
N LEU A 26 -16.22 -16.12 5.35
CA LEU A 26 -16.78 -15.42 6.52
C LEU A 26 -16.32 -13.96 6.56
N PHE A 27 -15.07 -13.71 6.19
CA PHE A 27 -14.54 -12.36 6.09
C PHE A 27 -15.18 -11.60 4.93
N SER A 28 -15.34 -12.26 3.77
CA SER A 28 -15.94 -11.60 2.61
C SER A 28 -17.38 -11.13 2.84
N SER A 29 -18.21 -11.91 3.54
CA SER A 29 -19.58 -11.47 3.87
C SER A 29 -19.58 -10.29 4.83
N MET A 30 -18.72 -10.32 5.86
CA MET A 30 -18.62 -9.22 6.82
C MET A 30 -18.18 -7.91 6.16
N VAL A 31 -17.20 -7.96 5.26
CA VAL A 31 -16.73 -6.77 4.53
C VAL A 31 -17.80 -6.25 3.59
N ASN A 32 -18.45 -7.14 2.83
CA ASN A 32 -19.50 -6.77 1.88
C ASN A 32 -20.71 -6.10 2.58
N ASP A 33 -21.05 -6.52 3.80
CA ASP A 33 -22.23 -6.01 4.50
C ASP A 33 -21.97 -4.70 5.25
N ASN A 34 -20.74 -4.49 5.72
CA ASN A 34 -20.39 -3.37 6.60
C ASN A 34 -19.54 -2.28 5.93
N THR A 35 -19.07 -2.50 4.70
CA THR A 35 -18.20 -1.56 4.00
C THR A 35 -18.68 -1.37 2.56
N PRO A 36 -18.29 -0.26 1.90
CA PRO A 36 -18.60 -0.08 0.48
C PRO A 36 -17.70 -0.93 -0.45
N VAL A 37 -16.81 -1.76 0.12
CA VAL A 37 -15.94 -2.68 -0.63
C VAL A 37 -16.70 -3.98 -0.89
N ARG A 38 -16.62 -4.48 -2.11
CA ARG A 38 -17.25 -5.73 -2.55
C ARG A 38 -16.21 -6.75 -3.01
N LEU A 39 -16.11 -7.86 -2.30
CA LEU A 39 -15.28 -9.01 -2.67
C LEU A 39 -16.13 -10.07 -3.36
N GLN A 40 -15.65 -10.58 -4.49
CA GLN A 40 -16.29 -11.64 -5.27
C GLN A 40 -15.30 -12.77 -5.58
N GLY A 41 -15.82 -14.00 -5.66
CA GLY A 41 -15.01 -15.19 -5.96
C GLY A 41 -13.95 -15.49 -4.90
N VAL A 42 -14.28 -15.24 -3.63
CA VAL A 42 -13.37 -15.49 -2.50
C VAL A 42 -13.21 -17.00 -2.29
N SER A 43 -11.98 -17.44 -2.08
CA SER A 43 -11.64 -18.83 -1.79
C SER A 43 -10.38 -18.95 -0.93
N GLY A 44 -10.21 -20.08 -0.24
CA GLY A 44 -9.11 -20.32 0.68
C GLY A 44 -9.45 -20.00 2.15
N THR A 45 -8.42 -19.76 2.95
CA THR A 45 -8.55 -19.40 4.37
C THR A 45 -8.31 -17.90 4.58
N LEU A 46 -8.65 -17.41 5.77
CA LEU A 46 -8.31 -16.05 6.19
C LEU A 46 -6.81 -15.77 6.05
N TRP A 47 -5.96 -16.79 6.25
CA TRP A 47 -4.51 -16.67 6.20
C TRP A 47 -3.94 -16.79 4.79
N ASN A 48 -4.48 -17.70 3.99
CA ASN A 48 -4.01 -17.98 2.64
C ASN A 48 -5.22 -18.09 1.73
N GLY A 49 -5.50 -17.02 1.00
CA GLY A 49 -6.73 -16.89 0.24
C GLY A 49 -6.55 -16.09 -1.03
N GLN A 50 -7.62 -16.05 -1.80
CA GLN A 50 -7.68 -15.30 -3.04
C GLN A 50 -9.09 -14.78 -3.27
N ALA A 51 -9.20 -13.66 -3.97
CA ALA A 51 -10.43 -13.07 -4.46
C ALA A 51 -10.30 -12.82 -5.97
N LEU A 52 -11.36 -13.14 -6.73
CA LEU A 52 -11.36 -12.90 -8.17
C LEU A 52 -11.47 -11.40 -8.47
N LEU A 53 -12.33 -10.70 -7.72
CA LEU A 53 -12.61 -9.29 -7.90
C LEU A 53 -12.82 -8.62 -6.54
N ILE A 54 -12.18 -7.47 -6.33
CA ILE A 54 -12.43 -6.57 -5.22
C ILE A 54 -12.75 -5.19 -5.80
N SER A 55 -13.97 -4.73 -5.59
CA SER A 55 -14.43 -3.41 -6.02
C SER A 55 -14.52 -2.48 -4.83
N ALA A 56 -13.88 -1.32 -4.91
CA ALA A 56 -13.93 -0.27 -3.90
C ALA A 56 -14.53 1.02 -4.48
N PRO A 57 -14.98 1.98 -3.63
CA PRO A 57 -15.40 3.30 -4.10
C PRO A 57 -14.35 3.99 -4.98
N GLY A 58 -14.80 4.84 -5.90
CA GLY A 58 -13.92 5.59 -6.80
C GLY A 58 -13.42 4.78 -8.00
N ASN A 59 -14.23 3.85 -8.50
CA ASN A 59 -13.93 2.99 -9.66
C ASN A 59 -12.69 2.09 -9.51
N ILE A 60 -12.18 1.95 -8.29
CA ILE A 60 -11.02 1.09 -8.00
C ILE A 60 -11.46 -0.36 -8.07
N THR A 61 -10.92 -1.08 -9.04
CA THR A 61 -11.22 -2.50 -9.26
C THR A 61 -9.92 -3.29 -9.24
N LEU A 62 -9.78 -4.15 -8.25
CA LEU A 62 -8.65 -5.06 -8.10
C LEU A 62 -9.07 -6.47 -8.55
N GLU A 63 -8.22 -7.09 -9.35
CA GLU A 63 -8.44 -8.42 -9.90
C GLU A 63 -7.40 -9.40 -9.37
N LYS A 64 -7.78 -10.68 -9.33
CA LYS A 64 -6.87 -11.80 -9.03
C LYS A 64 -6.05 -11.57 -7.75
N THR A 65 -6.67 -10.93 -6.75
CA THR A 65 -6.01 -10.62 -5.49
C THR A 65 -5.72 -11.91 -4.75
N ARG A 66 -4.48 -12.09 -4.31
CA ARG A 66 -4.00 -13.20 -3.50
C ARG A 66 -3.34 -12.65 -2.26
N TRP A 67 -3.56 -13.32 -1.14
CA TRP A 67 -2.87 -12.98 0.10
C TRP A 67 -2.36 -14.24 0.78
N SER A 68 -1.19 -14.12 1.40
CA SER A 68 -0.60 -15.18 2.23
C SER A 68 -0.02 -14.60 3.50
N PHE A 69 -0.37 -15.20 4.62
CA PHE A 69 0.16 -14.84 5.93
C PHE A 69 1.66 -15.10 6.01
N ALA A 70 2.42 -14.14 6.54
CA ALA A 70 3.86 -14.25 6.75
C ALA A 70 4.16 -14.61 8.22
N PRO A 71 4.28 -15.91 8.58
CA PRO A 71 4.40 -16.35 9.96
C PRO A 71 5.70 -15.88 10.64
N LEU A 72 6.76 -15.68 9.87
CA LEU A 72 8.04 -15.18 10.38
C LEU A 72 7.94 -13.75 10.93
N ALA A 73 6.97 -12.96 10.47
CA ALA A 73 6.74 -11.62 11.01
C ALA A 73 6.25 -11.64 12.47
N LEU A 74 5.64 -12.73 12.93
CA LEU A 74 5.25 -12.87 14.35
C LEU A 74 6.45 -12.88 15.28
N LEU A 75 7.62 -13.35 14.81
CA LEU A 75 8.85 -13.36 15.60
C LEU A 75 9.33 -11.95 15.93
N SER A 76 8.97 -10.95 15.10
CA SER A 76 9.23 -9.53 15.34
C SER A 76 8.01 -8.80 15.93
N GLY A 77 6.99 -9.52 16.40
CA GLY A 77 5.78 -8.94 16.98
C GLY A 77 4.88 -8.24 15.96
N ARG A 78 4.87 -8.70 14.71
CA ARG A 78 4.08 -8.13 13.61
C ARG A 78 3.15 -9.19 13.01
N LEU A 79 1.92 -8.78 12.70
CA LEU A 79 1.00 -9.56 11.88
C LEU A 79 1.12 -9.05 10.44
N ALA A 80 1.65 -9.86 9.53
CA ALA A 80 1.95 -9.44 8.16
C ALA A 80 1.38 -10.41 7.13
N PHE A 81 1.00 -9.86 5.97
CA PHE A 81 0.49 -10.59 4.82
C PHE A 81 1.21 -10.11 3.56
N ASP A 82 1.71 -11.05 2.76
CA ASP A 82 2.12 -10.77 1.40
C ASP A 82 0.86 -10.72 0.53
N VAL A 83 0.70 -9.63 -0.21
CA VAL A 83 -0.46 -9.35 -1.05
C VAL A 83 0.02 -9.14 -2.48
N GLU A 84 -0.58 -9.87 -3.40
CA GLU A 84 -0.41 -9.69 -4.84
C GLU A 84 -1.78 -9.40 -5.45
N THR A 85 -1.88 -8.35 -6.25
CA THR A 85 -3.14 -7.97 -6.89
C THR A 85 -2.89 -7.38 -8.27
N ARG A 86 -3.94 -7.28 -9.09
CA ARG A 86 -3.88 -6.66 -10.41
C ARG A 86 -4.82 -5.47 -10.45
N LEU A 87 -4.33 -4.31 -10.85
CA LEU A 87 -5.08 -3.07 -11.03
C LEU A 87 -4.91 -2.59 -12.47
N LEU A 88 -6.01 -2.50 -13.24
CA LEU A 88 -5.99 -2.12 -14.65
C LEU A 88 -4.87 -2.83 -15.44
N ASP A 89 -4.83 -4.15 -15.34
CA ASP A 89 -3.83 -5.02 -15.95
C ASP A 89 -2.40 -4.99 -15.39
N ASN A 90 -2.11 -4.11 -14.43
CA ASN A 90 -0.81 -3.99 -13.80
C ASN A 90 -0.74 -4.77 -12.48
N THR A 91 0.33 -5.55 -12.29
CA THR A 91 0.56 -6.28 -11.04
C THR A 91 1.11 -5.33 -9.96
N ILE A 92 0.49 -5.38 -8.79
CA ILE A 92 0.93 -4.71 -7.57
C ILE A 92 1.26 -5.79 -6.56
N ARG A 93 2.46 -5.69 -5.96
CA ARG A 93 2.88 -6.55 -4.86
C ARG A 93 3.22 -5.68 -3.66
N ALA A 94 2.83 -6.10 -2.48
CA ALA A 94 3.17 -5.42 -1.23
C ALA A 94 3.08 -6.40 -0.08
N ARG A 95 3.85 -6.18 0.98
CA ARG A 95 3.60 -6.78 2.28
C ARG A 95 2.92 -5.75 3.17
N ALA A 96 1.76 -6.09 3.72
CA ALA A 96 1.00 -5.19 4.58
C ALA A 96 0.69 -5.86 5.92
N GLY A 97 0.61 -5.06 6.98
CA GLY A 97 0.40 -5.61 8.30
C GLY A 97 0.22 -4.58 9.40
N SER A 98 0.15 -5.09 10.63
CA SER A 98 0.13 -4.28 11.83
C SER A 98 1.06 -4.83 12.90
N SER A 99 1.65 -3.95 13.68
CA SER A 99 2.40 -4.30 14.89
C SER A 99 1.42 -4.55 16.04
N LEU A 100 1.87 -5.30 17.05
CA LEU A 100 1.12 -5.47 18.31
C LEU A 100 0.88 -4.14 19.04
N LEU A 101 1.67 -3.10 18.73
CA LEU A 101 1.56 -1.76 19.31
C LEU A 101 0.58 -0.84 18.55
N GLY A 102 -0.03 -1.33 17.47
CA GLY A 102 -1.04 -0.59 16.70
C GLY A 102 -0.48 0.19 15.50
N THR A 103 0.82 0.12 15.24
CA THR A 103 1.45 0.69 14.04
C THR A 103 1.02 -0.12 12.82
N VAL A 104 0.42 0.51 11.81
CA VAL A 104 0.14 -0.12 10.53
C VAL A 104 1.33 0.13 9.61
N PHE A 105 1.71 -0.88 8.83
CA PHE A 105 2.83 -0.76 7.91
C PHE A 105 2.55 -1.44 6.57
N VAL A 106 3.25 -0.93 5.56
CA VAL A 106 3.39 -1.53 4.23
C VAL A 106 4.86 -1.54 3.88
N SER A 107 5.37 -2.66 3.42
CA SER A 107 6.75 -2.82 2.96
C SER A 107 6.81 -3.57 1.65
N GLU A 108 7.95 -3.46 0.95
CA GLU A 108 8.20 -4.13 -0.33
C GLU A 108 7.09 -3.87 -1.37
N LEU A 109 6.50 -2.66 -1.35
CA LEU A 109 5.49 -2.29 -2.33
C LEU A 109 6.16 -2.00 -3.66
N SER A 110 5.73 -2.71 -4.70
CA SER A 110 6.13 -2.48 -6.08
C SER A 110 4.90 -2.36 -6.96
N ALA A 111 4.83 -1.27 -7.71
CA ALA A 111 3.78 -1.04 -8.70
C ALA A 111 4.36 -0.31 -9.92
N ARG A 112 3.86 -0.67 -11.10
CA ARG A 112 4.12 0.06 -12.35
C ARG A 112 2.79 0.41 -12.95
N LEU A 113 2.47 1.69 -13.06
CA LEU A 113 1.16 2.17 -13.49
C LEU A 113 1.30 3.28 -14.54
N PRO A 114 0.37 3.39 -15.51
CA PRO A 114 0.25 4.59 -16.31
C PRO A 114 0.03 5.82 -15.43
N ALA A 115 0.64 6.95 -15.78
CA ALA A 115 0.48 8.20 -15.03
C ALA A 115 -0.97 8.67 -14.99
N SER A 116 -1.74 8.39 -16.05
CA SER A 116 -3.18 8.65 -16.12
C SER A 116 -3.96 7.88 -15.06
N THR A 117 -3.61 6.61 -14.82
CA THR A 117 -4.21 5.79 -13.75
C THR A 117 -3.86 6.35 -12.38
N VAL A 118 -2.61 6.78 -12.16
CA VAL A 118 -2.20 7.41 -10.88
C VAL A 118 -2.97 8.71 -10.66
N ALA A 119 -3.16 9.53 -11.70
CA ALA A 119 -3.93 10.77 -11.63
C ALA A 119 -5.39 10.53 -11.23
N GLU A 120 -6.02 9.49 -11.81
CA GLU A 120 -7.39 9.09 -11.48
C GLU A 120 -7.51 8.65 -10.01
N LEU A 121 -6.59 7.80 -9.54
CA LEU A 121 -6.56 7.33 -8.15
C LEU A 121 -6.31 8.44 -7.14
N ALA A 122 -5.44 9.40 -7.48
CA ALA A 122 -5.14 10.56 -6.66
C ALA A 122 -6.18 11.69 -6.80
N ALA A 123 -7.22 11.49 -7.62
CA ALA A 123 -8.26 12.47 -7.92
C ALA A 123 -7.71 13.84 -8.34
N ILE A 124 -6.63 13.86 -9.14
CA ILE A 124 -6.00 15.11 -9.61
C ILE A 124 -6.89 15.72 -10.72
N PRO A 125 -7.54 16.87 -10.48
CA PRO A 125 -8.43 17.46 -11.47
C PRO A 125 -7.64 18.15 -12.59
N LEU A 126 -8.23 18.20 -13.79
CA LEU A 126 -7.84 19.09 -14.90
C LEU A 126 -6.44 18.90 -15.52
N ALA A 127 -5.69 17.86 -15.12
CA ALA A 127 -4.41 17.52 -15.72
C ALA A 127 -4.46 16.12 -16.33
N GLN A 128 -4.16 16.01 -17.62
CA GLN A 128 -3.82 14.73 -18.24
C GLN A 128 -2.34 14.47 -17.99
N LEU A 129 -2.06 13.40 -17.24
CA LEU A 129 -0.70 12.94 -16.98
C LEU A 129 -0.40 11.77 -17.90
N ASP A 130 0.68 11.88 -18.67
CA ASP A 130 1.18 10.81 -19.53
C ASP A 130 2.54 10.29 -19.05
N GLY A 131 2.88 9.08 -19.48
CA GLY A 131 4.08 8.38 -19.08
C GLY A 131 3.79 7.20 -18.13
N ILE A 132 4.86 6.62 -17.59
CA ILE A 132 4.80 5.45 -16.72
C ILE A 132 5.38 5.80 -15.35
N VAL A 133 4.65 5.47 -14.30
CA VAL A 133 5.05 5.66 -12.91
C VAL A 133 5.46 4.31 -12.34
N ASP A 134 6.73 4.18 -12.02
CA ASP A 134 7.30 3.10 -11.20
C ASP A 134 7.29 3.55 -9.73
N ILE A 135 6.65 2.76 -8.87
CA ILE A 135 6.54 3.01 -7.43
C ILE A 135 7.23 1.87 -6.71
N GLU A 136 8.26 2.19 -5.93
CA GLU A 136 8.99 1.26 -5.07
C GLU A 136 9.04 1.83 -3.65
N ILE A 137 8.20 1.31 -2.76
CA ILE A 137 8.22 1.70 -1.34
C ILE A 137 8.87 0.56 -0.55
N HIS A 138 9.99 0.86 0.09
CA HIS A 138 10.71 -0.10 0.92
C HIS A 138 9.94 -0.34 2.21
N ASP A 139 9.64 0.75 2.93
CA ASP A 139 8.90 0.75 4.18
C ASP A 139 8.02 2.00 4.25
N ALA A 140 6.79 1.83 4.71
CA ALA A 140 5.90 2.90 5.08
C ALA A 140 5.13 2.49 6.33
N SER A 141 5.01 3.40 7.30
CA SER A 141 4.33 3.13 8.55
C SER A 141 3.59 4.34 9.07
N TRP A 142 2.45 4.10 9.70
CA TRP A 142 1.63 5.16 10.28
C TRP A 142 0.95 4.66 11.55
N GLN A 143 0.86 5.57 12.51
CA GLN A 143 0.24 5.34 13.80
C GLN A 143 -0.66 6.54 14.14
N ALA A 144 -1.77 6.29 14.80
CA ALA A 144 -2.69 7.35 15.18
C ALA A 144 -1.99 8.37 16.11
N GLY A 145 -1.97 9.64 15.69
CA GLY A 145 -1.35 10.73 16.44
C GLY A 145 0.12 11.00 16.09
N GLU A 146 0.72 10.24 15.18
CA GLU A 146 2.09 10.43 14.71
C GLU A 146 2.11 10.71 13.20
N PRO A 147 3.08 11.51 12.70
CA PRO A 147 3.22 11.69 11.26
C PRO A 147 3.60 10.35 10.59
N PRO A 148 3.03 10.05 9.41
CA PRO A 148 3.44 8.87 8.65
C PRO A 148 4.91 8.97 8.24
N LEU A 149 5.59 7.82 8.30
CA LEU A 149 6.96 7.63 7.83
C LEU A 149 6.94 6.76 6.58
N ALA A 150 7.84 7.06 5.65
CA ALA A 150 8.01 6.27 4.44
C ALA A 150 9.41 6.43 3.85
N SER A 151 9.93 5.34 3.30
CA SER A 151 11.16 5.29 2.54
C SER A 151 10.92 4.56 1.21
N GLY A 152 11.47 5.12 0.13
CA GLY A 152 11.19 4.58 -1.19
C GLY A 152 11.51 5.55 -2.32
N ARG A 153 11.11 5.17 -3.52
CA ARG A 153 11.33 5.94 -4.74
C ARG A 153 10.14 5.82 -5.66
N ILE A 154 9.79 6.93 -6.29
CA ILE A 154 8.77 7.02 -7.33
C ILE A 154 9.44 7.62 -8.55
N ASP A 155 9.48 6.88 -9.64
CA ASP A 155 10.05 7.30 -10.92
C ASP A 155 8.94 7.44 -11.95
N TRP A 156 8.70 8.67 -12.41
CA TRP A 156 7.77 8.97 -13.49
C TRP A 156 8.54 9.20 -14.79
N LYS A 157 8.52 8.18 -15.65
CA LYS A 157 9.25 8.11 -16.92
C LYS A 157 8.45 8.71 -18.05
N ASN A 158 9.11 9.50 -18.89
CA ASN A 158 8.49 10.24 -20.00
C ASN A 158 7.28 11.06 -19.52
N ALA A 159 7.47 11.75 -18.40
CA ALA A 159 6.48 12.58 -17.75
C ALA A 159 6.08 13.75 -18.62
N SER A 160 4.79 13.90 -18.86
CA SER A 160 4.21 15.12 -19.42
C SER A 160 2.88 15.46 -18.75
N VAL A 161 2.63 16.75 -18.63
CA VAL A 161 1.41 17.30 -18.06
C VAL A 161 0.71 18.11 -19.14
N SER A 162 -0.56 17.80 -19.41
CA SER A 162 -1.39 18.56 -20.34
C SER A 162 -2.61 19.12 -19.61
N VAL A 163 -2.76 20.45 -19.63
CA VAL A 163 -3.96 21.15 -19.11
C VAL A 163 -4.67 21.83 -20.27
N THR A 164 -4.01 22.83 -20.87
CA THR A 164 -4.38 23.45 -22.16
C THR A 164 -3.27 23.26 -23.19
N GLU A 165 -2.02 23.33 -22.73
CA GLU A 165 -0.82 23.00 -23.49
C GLU A 165 -0.11 21.84 -22.81
N THR A 166 0.68 21.09 -23.57
CA THR A 166 1.48 19.96 -23.08
C THR A 166 2.87 20.45 -22.70
N ALA A 167 3.24 20.25 -21.44
CA ALA A 167 4.59 20.50 -20.94
C ALA A 167 5.31 19.17 -20.72
N SER A 168 6.48 19.00 -21.35
CA SER A 168 7.34 17.84 -21.12
C SER A 168 8.19 18.04 -19.87
N LEU A 169 8.11 17.10 -18.93
CA LEU A 169 8.90 17.09 -17.69
C LEU A 169 10.06 16.09 -17.74
N GLY A 170 10.20 15.32 -18.83
CA GLY A 170 11.26 14.34 -18.97
C GLY A 170 11.09 13.16 -18.01
N ASN A 171 12.13 12.82 -17.23
CA ASN A 171 12.05 11.77 -16.21
C ASN A 171 12.05 12.42 -14.84
N VAL A 172 10.93 12.31 -14.12
CA VAL A 172 10.77 12.85 -12.77
C VAL A 172 11.07 11.75 -11.76
N SER A 173 11.83 12.09 -10.74
CA SER A 173 12.22 11.21 -9.64
C SER A 173 11.82 11.85 -8.32
N ILE A 174 11.09 11.10 -7.50
CA ILE A 174 10.75 11.46 -6.12
C ILE A 174 11.39 10.42 -5.20
N VAL A 175 12.26 10.86 -4.30
CA VAL A 175 12.88 9.99 -3.30
C VAL A 175 12.28 10.31 -1.94
N LEU A 176 11.70 9.31 -1.30
CA LEU A 176 11.14 9.38 0.04
C LEU A 176 12.18 8.88 1.04
N SER A 177 12.39 9.64 2.10
CA SER A 177 13.34 9.31 3.17
C SER A 177 12.85 9.84 4.50
N GLU A 178 13.35 9.25 5.58
CA GLU A 178 13.11 9.71 6.94
C GLU A 178 14.26 10.63 7.37
N SER A 179 13.92 11.74 8.03
CA SER A 179 14.89 12.66 8.60
C SER A 179 15.44 12.14 9.93
N GLU A 180 16.51 12.77 10.44
CA GLU A 180 17.05 12.48 11.79
C GLU A 180 16.05 12.73 12.93
N LYS A 181 14.93 13.40 12.66
CA LYS A 181 13.87 13.72 13.62
C LYS A 181 12.59 12.91 13.38
N ASP A 182 12.69 11.76 12.69
CA ASP A 182 11.55 10.92 12.33
C ASP A 182 10.45 11.72 11.61
N MET A 183 10.86 12.47 10.58
CA MET A 183 9.93 13.18 9.70
C MET A 183 10.08 12.69 8.27
N LEU A 184 8.95 12.54 7.56
CA LEU A 184 8.96 12.19 6.16
C LEU A 184 9.46 13.37 5.31
N GLN A 185 10.49 13.10 4.52
CA GLN A 185 11.05 14.00 3.53
C GLN A 185 10.88 13.41 2.14
N ALA A 186 10.63 14.28 1.15
CA ALA A 186 10.59 13.93 -0.25
C ALA A 186 11.49 14.86 -1.05
N ALA A 187 12.44 14.31 -1.80
CA ALA A 187 13.26 15.06 -2.74
C ALA A 187 12.74 14.83 -4.17
N ILE A 188 12.37 15.90 -4.85
CA ILE A 188 11.82 15.89 -6.21
C ILE A 188 12.87 16.46 -7.16
N SER A 189 13.14 15.74 -8.23
CA SER A 189 14.03 16.20 -9.29
C SER A 189 13.57 15.68 -10.64
N ASN A 190 13.97 16.32 -11.72
CA ASN A 190 13.78 15.76 -13.06
C ASN A 190 15.05 15.81 -13.91
N GLN A 191 15.07 14.96 -14.94
CA GLN A 191 16.11 14.91 -15.95
C GLN A 191 15.50 14.92 -17.35
N GLY A 192 15.95 15.85 -18.19
CA GLY A 192 15.33 16.14 -19.47
C GLY A 192 14.05 16.98 -19.33
N GLY A 193 13.24 17.02 -20.39
CA GLY A 193 12.04 17.87 -20.45
C GLY A 193 12.35 19.33 -20.76
N ASP A 194 11.29 20.09 -20.98
CA ASP A 194 11.36 21.52 -21.33
C ASP A 194 11.44 22.41 -20.07
N ILE A 195 11.10 21.85 -18.92
CA ILE A 195 11.06 22.52 -17.61
C ILE A 195 11.96 21.75 -16.65
N LYS A 196 12.81 22.47 -15.90
CA LYS A 196 13.62 21.87 -14.84
C LYS A 196 12.86 21.99 -13.53
N ILE A 197 12.75 20.90 -12.79
CA ILE A 197 12.07 20.82 -11.50
C ILE A 197 13.08 20.35 -10.46
N SER A 198 13.19 21.11 -9.39
CA SER A 198 13.87 20.67 -8.17
C SER A 198 13.07 21.13 -6.97
N GLY A 199 12.80 20.23 -6.04
CA GLY A 199 12.07 20.59 -4.84
C GLY A 199 12.28 19.63 -3.69
N SER A 200 11.88 20.07 -2.51
CA SER A 200 11.84 19.26 -1.30
C SER A 200 10.50 19.47 -0.60
N ALA A 201 9.91 18.38 -0.14
CA ALA A 201 8.76 18.41 0.75
C ALA A 201 9.14 17.80 2.10
N GLU A 202 8.62 18.34 3.19
CA GLU A 202 8.76 17.81 4.54
C GLU A 202 7.41 17.81 5.25
N LEU A 203 7.09 16.70 5.91
CA LEU A 203 5.89 16.56 6.73
C LEU A 203 6.20 16.87 8.18
N LEU A 204 5.59 17.93 8.71
CA LEU A 204 5.74 18.37 10.09
C LEU A 204 4.77 17.61 11.03
N PRO A 205 5.09 17.51 12.34
CA PRO A 205 4.28 16.77 13.33
C PRO A 205 2.81 17.20 13.44
N ASP A 206 2.48 18.45 13.13
CA ASP A 206 1.11 18.98 13.14
C ASP A 206 0.32 18.66 11.85
N ASN A 207 0.78 17.68 11.06
CA ASN A 207 0.25 17.37 9.74
C ASN A 207 0.31 18.56 8.76
N ARG A 208 1.28 19.46 8.98
CA ARG A 208 1.57 20.60 8.12
C ARG A 208 2.64 20.21 7.10
N TYR A 209 2.52 20.70 5.89
CA TYR A 209 3.45 20.40 4.80
C TYR A 209 4.28 21.65 4.50
N GLN A 210 5.60 21.49 4.47
CA GLN A 210 6.49 22.49 3.91
C GLN A 210 6.97 22.03 2.55
N LEU A 211 6.75 22.85 1.53
CA LEU A 211 7.07 22.55 0.14
C LEU A 211 7.94 23.69 -0.41
N ASP A 212 9.18 23.39 -0.80
CA ASP A 212 10.04 24.27 -1.59
C ASP A 212 10.15 23.65 -2.98
N ILE A 213 9.63 24.34 -4.01
CA ILE A 213 9.74 23.94 -5.40
C ILE A 213 10.37 25.08 -6.18
N ARG A 214 11.35 24.73 -7.01
CA ARG A 214 12.03 25.62 -7.97
C ARG A 214 11.85 25.08 -9.37
N LEU A 215 11.44 25.97 -10.26
CA LEU A 215 11.16 25.75 -11.69
C LEU A 215 12.18 26.50 -12.55
#